data_AF-A0A081DG69-F1
#
_entry.id   AF-A0A081DG69-F1
#
_cell.length_a   1.000
_cell.length_b   1.000
_cell.length_c   1.000
_cell.angle_alpha   90.00
_cell.angle_beta   90.00
_cell.angle_gamma   90.00
#
_symmetry.space_group_name_H-M   'P 1'
#
loop_
_entity.id
_entity.type
_entity.pdbx_description
1 polymer ?
#
loop_
_entity_poly.entity_id
_entity_poly.type
_entity_poly.pdbx_seq_one_letter_code
_entity_poly.pdbx_strand_id
1 'polypeptide(L)'
;MYHVALRILKDSGEAEDVMQESMIAAFHKMSQWNREATFGSWLKRIVINNSLSRLRKTKKMETVSYDDVAYHLESQADDQQIDMENAGMTAKKGAAGHEQIKR
;
A
#
# COMPACT_ATOMS: atom_id res chain seq x y z
N MET A 1 15.54 0.48 -24.54
CA MET A 1 15.20 0.53 -23.10
C MET A 1 13.72 0.77 -22.87
N TYR A 2 13.11 1.78 -23.52
CA TYR A 2 11.66 1.98 -23.50
C TYR A 2 10.85 0.70 -23.76
N HIS A 3 11.09 0.00 -24.88
CA HIS A 3 10.38 -1.26 -25.17
C HIS A 3 10.60 -2.37 -24.13
N VAL A 4 11.69 -2.34 -23.36
CA VAL A 4 11.91 -3.30 -22.27
C VAL A 4 11.00 -2.95 -21.10
N ALA A 5 10.95 -1.68 -20.71
CA ALA A 5 10.05 -1.19 -19.66
C ALA A 5 8.57 -1.39 -20.07
N LEU A 6 8.21 -1.07 -21.31
CA LEU A 6 6.86 -1.23 -21.85
C LEU A 6 6.37 -2.67 -21.80
N ARG A 7 7.23 -3.66 -22.08
CA ARG A 7 6.87 -5.09 -21.96
C ARG A 7 6.56 -5.51 -20.52
N ILE A 8 7.15 -4.83 -19.53
CA ILE A 8 6.97 -5.14 -18.10
C ILE A 8 5.75 -4.40 -17.53
N LEU A 9 5.65 -3.11 -17.84
CA LEU A 9 4.66 -2.20 -17.24
C LEU A 9 3.34 -2.18 -17.99
N LYS A 10 3.35 -2.45 -19.30
CA LYS A 10 2.18 -2.37 -20.20
C LYS A 10 1.45 -1.03 -20.20
N ASP A 11 2.14 0.01 -19.75
CA ASP A 11 1.69 1.40 -19.75
C ASP A 11 2.80 2.25 -20.39
N SER A 12 2.45 3.11 -21.33
CA SER A 12 3.44 3.93 -22.06
C SER A 12 4.04 5.04 -21.21
N GLY A 13 3.24 5.69 -20.36
CA GLY A 13 3.71 6.79 -19.50
C GLY A 13 4.67 6.27 -18.43
N GLU A 14 4.27 5.22 -17.72
CA GLU A 14 5.12 4.58 -16.72
C GLU A 14 6.40 3.99 -17.35
N ALA A 15 6.32 3.48 -18.58
CA ALA A 15 7.48 2.98 -19.29
C ALA A 15 8.46 4.08 -19.70
N GLU A 16 7.96 5.25 -20.09
CA GLU A 16 8.76 6.43 -20.37
C GLU A 16 9.45 6.93 -19.09
N ASP A 17 8.70 7.13 -18.01
CA ASP A 17 9.22 7.60 -16.72
C ASP A 17 10.31 6.67 -16.18
N VAL A 18 10.02 5.37 -16.10
CA VAL A 18 11.00 4.38 -15.61
C VAL A 18 12.23 4.33 -16.50
N MET A 19 12.10 4.49 -17.82
CA MET A 19 13.24 4.53 -18.73
C MET A 19 14.12 5.74 -18.46
N GLN A 20 13.53 6.93 -18.30
CA GLN A 20 14.25 8.18 -18.03
C GLN A 20 14.95 8.12 -16.65
N GLU A 21 14.23 7.76 -15.59
CA GLU A 21 14.78 7.58 -14.24
C GLU A 21 15.94 6.58 -14.23
N SER A 22 15.82 5.47 -14.99
CA SER A 22 16.86 4.45 -15.07
C SER A 22 18.11 4.94 -15.79
N MET A 23 17.98 5.78 -16.81
CA MET A 23 19.14 6.40 -17.47
C MET A 23 19.88 7.32 -16.51
N ILE A 24 19.16 8.19 -15.80
CA ILE A 24 19.73 9.08 -14.77
C ILE A 24 20.44 8.25 -13.69
N ALA A 25 19.79 7.20 -13.19
CA ALA A 25 20.39 6.31 -12.19
C ALA A 25 21.65 5.60 -12.72
N ALA A 26 21.68 5.22 -14.00
CA ALA A 26 22.84 4.60 -14.61
C ALA A 26 24.02 5.57 -14.72
N PHE A 27 23.78 6.84 -15.06
CA PHE A 27 24.84 7.87 -15.04
C PHE A 27 25.47 8.04 -13.66
N HIS A 28 24.65 8.11 -12.61
CA HIS A 28 25.16 8.19 -11.23
C HIS A 28 25.95 6.94 -10.80
N LYS A 29 25.60 5.77 -11.33
CA LYS A 29 26.25 4.49 -11.01
C LYS A 29 27.35 4.11 -12.01
N MET A 30 27.74 5.00 -12.91
CA MET A 30 28.64 4.67 -14.04
C MET A 30 29.99 4.13 -13.57
N SER A 31 30.49 4.60 -12.42
CA SER A 31 31.72 4.09 -11.80
C SER A 31 31.64 2.63 -11.33
N GLN A 32 30.44 2.09 -11.14
CA GLN A 32 30.19 0.72 -10.69
C GLN A 32 30.07 -0.27 -11.87
N TRP A 33 30.03 0.22 -13.10
CA TRP A 33 30.00 -0.63 -14.28
C TRP A 33 31.38 -1.25 -14.51
N ASN A 34 31.51 -2.55 -14.19
CA ASN A 34 32.68 -3.32 -14.58
C ASN A 34 32.63 -3.58 -16.10
N ARG A 35 33.78 -3.54 -16.78
CA ARG A 35 33.88 -3.69 -18.24
C ARG A 35 33.75 -5.14 -18.73
N GLU A 36 33.39 -6.09 -17.87
CA GLU A 36 33.18 -7.48 -18.26
C GLU A 36 31.84 -7.67 -19.00
N ALA A 37 30.84 -6.86 -18.66
CA ALA A 37 29.56 -6.80 -19.36
C ALA A 37 29.47 -5.54 -20.23
N THR A 38 28.78 -5.61 -21.37
CA THR A 38 28.50 -4.41 -22.17
C THR A 38 27.65 -3.41 -21.38
N PHE A 39 27.89 -2.11 -21.59
CA PHE A 39 27.13 -1.04 -20.95
C PHE A 39 25.62 -1.23 -21.17
N GLY A 40 25.22 -1.60 -22.39
CA GLY A 40 23.82 -1.87 -22.74
C GLY A 40 23.20 -3.03 -21.94
N SER A 41 23.96 -4.09 -21.66
CA SER A 41 23.50 -5.20 -20.81
C SER A 41 23.31 -4.76 -19.35
N TRP A 42 24.29 -4.02 -18.82
CA TRP A 42 24.24 -3.47 -17.47
C TRP A 42 23.07 -2.48 -17.29
N LEU A 43 22.91 -1.53 -18.22
CA LEU A 43 21.80 -0.58 -18.24
C LEU A 43 20.44 -1.29 -18.33
N LYS A 44 20.34 -2.32 -19.18
CA LYS A 44 19.10 -3.12 -19.29
C LYS A 44 18.71 -3.73 -17.95
N ARG A 45 19.68 -4.19 -17.14
CA ARG A 45 19.42 -4.74 -15.81
C ARG A 45 18.87 -3.69 -14.84
N ILE A 46 19.37 -2.46 -14.90
CA ILE A 46 18.82 -1.32 -14.12
C ILE A 46 17.37 -1.07 -14.50
N VAL A 47 17.08 -0.96 -15.81
CA VAL A 47 15.72 -0.72 -16.33
C VAL A 47 14.75 -1.83 -15.90
N ILE A 48 15.15 -3.10 -16.00
CA ILE A 48 14.32 -4.24 -15.59
C ILE A 48 14.00 -4.17 -14.10
N ASN A 49 14.99 -3.93 -13.25
CA ASN A 49 14.80 -3.87 -11.80
C ASN A 49 13.85 -2.72 -11.40
N ASN A 50 14.04 -1.55 -12.00
CA ASN A 50 13.18 -0.39 -11.75
C ASN A 50 11.74 -0.64 -12.25
N SER A 51 11.58 -1.25 -13.42
CA SER A 51 10.27 -1.61 -13.97
C SER A 51 9.54 -2.62 -13.07
N LEU A 52 10.23 -3.63 -12.57
CA LEU A 52 9.64 -4.61 -11.63
C LEU A 52 9.27 -3.97 -10.29
N SER A 53 10.10 -3.05 -9.79
CA SER A 53 9.80 -2.28 -8.58
C SER A 53 8.55 -1.43 -8.76
N ARG A 54 8.43 -0.73 -9.90
CA ARG A 54 7.26 0.07 -10.25
C ARG A 54 6.01 -0.80 -10.36
N LEU A 55 6.07 -1.89 -11.12
CA LEU A 55 4.95 -2.83 -11.27
C LEU A 55 4.44 -3.36 -9.92
N ARG A 56 5.35 -3.68 -9.00
CA ARG A 56 4.98 -4.13 -7.64
C ARG A 56 4.28 -3.03 -6.83
N LYS A 57 4.69 -1.77 -6.98
CA LYS A 57 4.04 -0.63 -6.32
C LYS A 57 2.64 -0.39 -6.88
N THR A 58 2.49 -0.37 -8.21
CA THR A 58 1.19 -0.18 -8.87
C THR A 58 0.20 -1.28 -8.48
N LYS A 59 0.62 -2.55 -8.45
CA LYS A 59 -0.23 -3.67 -8.01
C LYS A 59 -0.66 -3.57 -6.54
N LYS A 60 0.17 -3.00 -5.66
CA LYS A 60 -0.22 -2.77 -4.26
C LYS A 60 -1.20 -1.62 -4.08
N MET A 61 -1.23 -0.70 -5.05
CA MET A 61 -2.12 0.46 -5.08
C MET A 61 -3.36 0.19 -5.94
N GLU A 62 -3.67 -1.07 -6.24
CA GLU A 62 -4.88 -1.43 -6.98
C GLU A 62 -6.08 -0.86 -6.23
N THR A 63 -6.71 0.14 -6.84
CA THR A 63 -7.78 0.92 -6.24
C THR A 63 -9.01 0.04 -6.18
N VAL A 64 -9.48 -0.25 -4.97
CA VAL A 64 -10.75 -0.93 -4.75
C VAL A 64 -11.88 0.06 -5.07
N SER A 65 -12.93 -0.41 -5.77
CA SER A 65 -14.10 0.43 -6.04
C SER A 65 -14.76 0.86 -4.72
N TYR A 66 -15.27 2.09 -4.68
CA TYR A 66 -16.05 2.56 -3.53
C TYR A 66 -17.27 1.68 -3.26
N ASP A 67 -17.89 1.17 -4.33
CA ASP A 67 -19.04 0.27 -4.23
C ASP A 67 -18.66 -1.05 -3.53
N ASP A 68 -17.52 -1.65 -3.89
CA ASP A 68 -17.03 -2.90 -3.29
C ASP A 68 -16.77 -2.76 -1.78
N VAL A 69 -16.28 -1.59 -1.36
CA VAL A 69 -16.01 -1.28 0.05
C VAL A 69 -17.32 -1.04 0.82
N ALA A 70 -18.30 -0.37 0.20
CA ALA A 70 -19.61 -0.12 0.81
C ALA A 70 -20.35 -1.42 1.13
N TYR A 71 -20.36 -2.38 0.20
CA TYR A 71 -21.00 -3.68 0.42
C TYR A 71 -20.38 -4.49 1.58
N HIS A 72 -19.05 -4.40 1.78
CA HIS A 72 -18.38 -5.10 2.89
C HIS A 72 -18.68 -4.51 4.27
N LEU A 73 -18.99 -3.21 4.34
CA LEU A 73 -19.38 -2.54 5.59
C LEU A 73 -20.82 -2.86 5.97
N GLU A 74 -21.72 -2.85 4.98
CA GLU A 74 -23.13 -3.21 5.19
C GLU A 74 -23.29 -4.68 5.61
N SER A 75 -22.53 -5.61 4.99
CA SER A 75 -22.58 -7.02 5.38
C SER A 75 -22.07 -7.30 6.80
N GLN A 76 -21.15 -6.48 7.32
CA GLN A 76 -20.66 -6.62 8.69
C GLN A 76 -21.62 -6.05 9.74
N ALA A 77 -22.48 -5.11 9.35
CA ALA A 77 -23.48 -4.53 10.25
C ALA A 77 -24.64 -5.52 10.54
N ASP A 78 -24.97 -6.38 9.58
CA ASP A 78 -26.03 -7.39 9.73
C ASP A 78 -25.60 -8.61 10.58
N ASP A 79 -24.30 -8.92 10.65
CA ASP A 79 -23.77 -10.06 11.42
C ASP A 79 -23.48 -9.72 12.90
N GLN A 80 -23.48 -8.44 13.30
CA GLN A 80 -23.29 -8.03 14.69
C GLN A 80 -24.62 -7.96 15.45
N GLN A 81 -25.27 -9.10 15.65
CA GLN A 81 -26.26 -9.23 16.72
C GLN A 81 -25.51 -9.20 18.06
N ILE A 82 -25.41 -8.01 18.67
CA ILE A 82 -24.87 -7.85 20.02
C ILE A 82 -25.83 -8.57 20.97
N ASP A 83 -25.44 -9.77 21.40
CA ASP A 83 -26.19 -10.56 22.36
C ASP A 83 -26.06 -9.91 23.75
N MET A 84 -27.01 -9.04 24.06
CA MET A 84 -27.05 -8.22 25.29
C MET A 84 -27.25 -9.07 26.56
N GLU A 85 -27.48 -10.38 26.44
CA GLU A 85 -27.86 -11.27 27.54
C GLU A 85 -26.68 -11.77 28.37
N ASN A 86 -25.44 -11.74 27.86
CA ASN A 86 -24.25 -12.22 28.60
C ASN A 86 -23.41 -11.14 29.28
N ALA A 87 -23.78 -9.86 29.18
CA ALA A 87 -23.16 -8.79 29.95
C ALA A 87 -23.74 -8.77 31.37
N GLY A 88 -23.35 -9.77 32.18
CA GLY A 88 -23.74 -9.94 33.57
C GLY A 88 -23.71 -8.62 34.34
N MET A 89 -24.90 -8.09 34.63
CA MET A 89 -25.10 -6.91 35.46
C MET A 89 -24.61 -7.21 36.87
N THR A 90 -23.32 -6.98 37.13
CA THR A 90 -22.80 -6.87 38.49
C THR A 90 -23.22 -5.51 39.05
N ALA A 91 -24.43 -5.47 39.60
CA ALA A 91 -24.88 -4.39 40.47
C ALA A 91 -23.99 -4.35 41.73
N LYS A 92 -22.85 -3.66 41.67
CA LYS A 92 -22.11 -3.27 42.86
C LYS A 92 -22.79 -2.07 43.50
N LYS A 93 -23.43 -2.35 44.64
CA LYS A 93 -23.85 -1.39 45.66
C LYS A 93 -22.77 -0.33 45.90
N GLY A 94 -23.08 0.92 45.58
CA GLY A 94 -22.45 2.11 46.15
C GLY A 94 -23.41 2.73 47.15
N ALA A 95 -23.39 2.24 48.39
CA ALA A 95 -24.09 2.86 49.51
C ALA A 95 -23.14 3.86 50.21
N ALA A 96 -23.77 4.93 50.73
CA ALA A 96 -23.32 5.83 51.79
C ALA A 96 -22.55 7.11 51.42
N GLY A 97 -23.21 8.25 51.72
CA GLY A 97 -22.57 9.37 52.41
C GLY A 97 -22.44 10.65 51.59
N HIS A 98 -23.42 11.56 51.67
CA HIS A 98 -23.37 12.66 52.64
C HIS A 98 -24.52 13.64 52.45
N GLU A 99 -25.25 13.81 53.55
CA GLU A 99 -26.25 14.83 53.80
C GLU A 99 -25.57 16.16 54.17
N GLN A 100 -26.27 17.27 53.88
CA GLN A 100 -26.04 18.66 54.35
C GLN A 100 -24.94 19.43 53.61
N ILE A 101 -25.20 20.65 53.12
CA ILE A 101 -25.30 21.88 53.92
C ILE A 101 -26.43 22.80 53.42
N LYS A 102 -27.28 23.25 54.35
CA LYS A 102 -28.10 24.47 54.25
C LYS A 102 -27.20 25.71 54.37
N ARG A 103 -27.36 26.68 53.48
CA ARG A 103 -27.83 28.04 53.81
C ARG A 103 -28.10 28.82 52.53
#